data_AF-X6LVM1-F1
#
_entry.id   AF-X6LVM1-F1
#
_cell.length_a   1.000
_cell.length_b   1.000
_cell.length_c   1.000
_cell.angle_alpha   90.00
_cell.angle_beta   90.00
_cell.angle_gamma   90.00
#
_symmetry.space_group_name_H-M   'P 1'
#
loop_
_entity.id
_entity.type
_entity.pdbx_description
1 polymer ?
#
loop_
_entity_poly.entity_id
_entity_poly.type
_entity_poly.pdbx_seq_one_letter_code
_entity_poly.pdbx_strand_id
1 'polypeptide(L)'
;MIQKQRIQNNNNNNNNNSNSNESPQLINLKIDLDPIPIHLICKNHYKVNEDGIDKIYQNIQLFQDEYIYTEKNETTGQIIRQNLNDGLIFTPEECNYLMEAPLITSSSSLSSSSTFEHGVLMKWKPLGKNTIDLKVKTPFFFRNQLLAFASVNNDVDALFAQSFLSSPQRSLFDSLKKQMADFHFSLHRSSFLHSFIIEFAWDFPSQQWIPLHNRFDKQKPNFIYTCTDTLTVMMDNITHRDLKQAFRSSSFIPASLPAPSSFSSSSLKQHHHHQKQQPHQKRQPF
;
A
#
# COMPACT_ATOMS: atom_id res chain seq x y z
N MET A 1 25.30 21.61 16.55
CA MET A 1 26.53 21.20 15.83
C MET A 1 26.91 19.82 16.32
N ILE A 2 26.57 18.77 15.57
CA ILE A 2 26.86 17.38 15.96
C ILE A 2 27.93 16.85 15.00
N GLN A 3 29.05 16.45 15.59
CA GLN A 3 30.30 16.07 14.94
C GLN A 3 30.19 14.61 14.47
N LYS A 4 30.26 14.38 13.15
CA LYS A 4 30.32 13.03 12.57
C LYS A 4 31.74 12.48 12.73
N GLN A 5 31.91 11.44 13.55
CA GLN A 5 33.14 10.64 13.56
C GLN A 5 33.19 9.76 12.31
N ARG A 6 34.28 9.90 11.55
CA ARG A 6 34.63 9.12 10.37
C ARG A 6 35.54 7.99 10.84
N ILE A 7 35.12 6.74 10.66
CA ILE A 7 36.00 5.58 10.86
C ILE A 7 36.85 5.45 9.59
N GLN A 8 38.15 5.69 9.72
CA GLN A 8 39.16 5.38 8.71
C GLN A 8 39.68 3.95 8.97
N ASN A 9 39.44 3.03 8.05
CA ASN A 9 40.17 1.77 8.01
C ASN A 9 41.51 2.00 7.29
N ASN A 10 42.58 2.11 8.08
CA ASN A 10 43.95 1.95 7.62
C ASN A 10 44.25 0.46 7.52
N ASN A 11 44.54 -0.04 6.32
CA ASN A 11 45.25 -1.30 6.13
C ASN A 11 46.50 -1.04 5.30
N ASN A 12 47.61 -0.87 6.02
CA ASN A 12 48.96 -1.14 5.53
C ASN A 12 49.32 -2.57 5.94
N ASN A 13 49.67 -3.44 4.99
CA ASN A 13 50.89 -4.25 5.12
C ASN A 13 51.18 -5.13 3.89
N ASN A 14 52.39 -4.91 3.37
CA ASN A 14 53.42 -5.89 2.97
C ASN A 14 53.03 -7.16 2.20
N ASN A 15 53.41 -7.14 0.92
CA ASN A 15 53.70 -8.33 0.12
C ASN A 15 54.98 -9.00 0.61
N ASN A 16 54.88 -10.26 1.03
CA ASN A 16 55.98 -11.22 0.91
C ASN A 16 55.43 -12.58 0.47
N ASN A 17 56.04 -13.09 -0.60
CA ASN A 17 55.84 -14.40 -1.20
C ASN A 17 56.01 -15.55 -0.19
N SER A 18 55.04 -16.46 -0.12
CA SER A 18 55.30 -17.88 0.18
C SER A 18 54.22 -18.73 -0.45
N ASN A 19 54.63 -19.72 -1.23
CA ASN A 19 53.79 -20.76 -1.80
C ASN A 19 53.08 -21.59 -0.71
N SER A 20 51.76 -21.57 -0.69
CA SER A 20 50.94 -22.70 -0.23
C SER A 20 49.56 -22.64 -0.89
N ASN A 21 49.21 -23.73 -1.58
CA ASN A 21 47.87 -23.97 -2.11
C ASN A 21 46.91 -24.22 -0.94
N GLU A 22 46.28 -23.16 -0.43
CA GLU A 22 45.09 -23.29 0.41
C GLU A 22 43.98 -22.42 -0.18
N SER A 23 42.91 -23.08 -0.60
CA SER A 23 41.68 -22.42 -1.05
C SER A 23 41.14 -21.58 0.10
N PRO A 24 40.80 -20.29 -0.10
CA PRO A 24 40.24 -19.48 0.98
C PRO A 24 38.89 -20.06 1.40
N GLN A 25 38.83 -20.63 2.60
CA GLN A 25 37.56 -21.04 3.19
C GLN A 25 36.72 -19.79 3.43
N LEU A 26 35.65 -19.64 2.65
CA LEU A 26 34.61 -18.66 2.89
C LEU A 26 33.99 -18.96 4.25
N ILE A 27 34.37 -18.19 5.26
CA ILE A 27 33.69 -18.18 6.56
C ILE A 27 32.30 -17.60 6.29
N ASN A 28 31.30 -18.48 6.15
CA ASN A 28 29.89 -18.11 6.21
C ASN A 28 29.56 -17.67 7.63
N LEU A 29 29.91 -16.43 7.97
CA LEU A 29 29.34 -15.74 9.12
C LEU A 29 27.86 -15.51 8.81
N LYS A 30 27.02 -16.48 9.22
CA LYS A 30 25.61 -16.22 9.47
C LYS A 30 25.57 -15.20 10.61
N ILE A 31 25.50 -13.93 10.24
CA ILE A 31 25.09 -12.89 11.18
C ILE A 31 23.59 -13.07 11.32
N ASP A 32 23.19 -13.83 12.34
CA ASP A 32 21.80 -13.82 12.84
C ASP A 32 21.58 -12.41 13.41
N LEU A 33 21.19 -11.49 12.53
CA LEU A 33 20.62 -10.22 12.96
C LEU A 33 19.24 -10.56 13.50
N ASP A 34 19.12 -10.58 14.82
CA ASP A 34 17.82 -10.59 15.48
C ASP A 34 16.96 -9.50 14.81
N PRO A 35 15.73 -9.82 14.37
CA PRO A 35 14.88 -8.85 13.70
C PRO A 35 14.67 -7.67 14.66
N ILE A 36 15.21 -6.52 14.28
CA ILE A 36 15.04 -5.27 15.03
C ILE A 36 13.53 -5.08 15.20
N PRO A 37 13.00 -4.98 16.43
CA PRO A 37 11.58 -4.81 16.66
C PRO A 37 11.08 -3.58 15.92
N ILE A 38 10.22 -3.78 14.92
CA ILE A 38 9.53 -2.68 14.26
C ILE A 38 8.49 -2.17 15.26
N HIS A 39 8.80 -1.08 15.95
CA HIS A 39 7.83 -0.38 16.77
C HIS A 39 6.85 0.37 15.85
N LEU A 40 5.77 -0.30 15.47
CA LEU A 40 4.65 0.33 14.78
C LEU A 40 3.89 1.21 15.78
N ILE A 41 4.13 2.52 15.74
CA ILE A 41 3.36 3.48 16.53
C ILE A 41 2.04 3.72 15.78
N CYS A 42 1.00 2.95 16.11
CA CYS A 42 -0.36 3.27 15.70
C CYS A 42 -0.81 4.51 16.48
N LYS A 43 -0.95 5.64 15.77
CA LYS A 43 -1.12 6.96 16.43
C LYS A 43 -2.52 7.27 16.94
N ASN A 44 -3.58 6.58 16.50
CA ASN A 44 -4.95 6.60 17.07
C ASN A 44 -5.88 5.70 16.24
N HIS A 45 -6.83 5.02 16.89
CA HIS A 45 -7.99 4.38 16.24
C HIS A 45 -9.23 5.26 16.47
N TYR A 46 -9.98 5.53 15.42
CA TYR A 46 -11.31 6.12 15.53
C TYR A 46 -12.32 5.01 15.29
N LYS A 47 -13.07 4.62 16.33
CA LYS A 47 -14.22 3.71 16.13
C LYS A 47 -15.27 4.52 15.36
N VAL A 48 -15.59 4.07 14.15
CA VAL A 48 -16.53 4.74 13.27
C VAL A 48 -17.93 4.56 13.86
N ASN A 49 -18.39 5.55 14.62
CA ASN A 49 -19.82 5.82 14.83
C ASN A 49 -20.33 6.72 13.69
N GLU A 50 -21.66 6.89 13.55
CA GLU A 50 -22.29 7.62 12.45
C GLU A 50 -21.69 9.03 12.23
N ASP A 51 -21.22 9.70 13.29
CA ASP A 51 -20.60 11.04 13.23
C ASP A 51 -19.06 11.06 13.08
N GLY A 52 -18.38 9.93 13.31
CA GLY A 52 -16.93 9.87 13.46
C GLY A 52 -16.18 10.18 12.17
N ILE A 53 -16.72 9.75 11.03
CA ILE A 53 -16.09 9.99 9.72
C ILE A 53 -16.33 11.40 9.21
N ASP A 54 -17.53 11.95 9.41
CA ASP A 54 -17.80 13.35 9.05
C ASP A 54 -16.87 14.29 9.84
N LYS A 55 -16.59 13.99 11.12
CA LYS A 55 -15.57 14.70 11.91
C LYS A 55 -14.15 14.54 11.35
N ILE A 56 -13.72 13.32 11.03
CA ILE A 56 -12.38 13.08 10.44
C ILE A 56 -12.24 13.85 9.13
N TYR A 57 -13.26 13.82 8.26
CA TYR A 57 -13.23 14.53 6.98
C TYR A 57 -13.26 16.04 7.11
N GLN A 58 -14.03 16.61 8.04
CA GLN A 58 -14.02 18.06 8.29
C GLN A 58 -12.63 18.58 8.69
N ASN A 59 -11.83 17.70 9.28
CA ASN A 59 -10.45 17.98 9.67
C ASN A 59 -9.46 17.82 8.52
N ILE A 60 -9.84 17.21 7.38
CA ILE A 60 -8.99 17.09 6.19
C ILE A 60 -9.29 18.25 5.22
N GLN A 61 -8.30 19.10 4.98
CA GLN A 61 -8.41 20.28 4.13
C GLN A 61 -7.35 20.26 3.05
N LEU A 62 -7.70 20.69 1.83
CA LEU A 62 -6.73 20.93 0.77
C LEU A 62 -6.13 22.33 0.94
N PHE A 63 -4.83 22.41 1.14
CA PHE A 63 -4.08 23.67 1.26
C PHE A 63 -2.83 23.58 0.39
N GLN A 64 -2.68 24.49 -0.57
CA GLN A 64 -1.51 24.54 -1.47
C GLN A 64 -1.19 23.17 -2.11
N ASP A 65 -2.19 22.51 -2.68
CA ASP A 65 -2.09 21.18 -3.33
C ASP A 65 -1.74 20.00 -2.40
N GLU A 66 -1.68 20.24 -1.09
CA GLU A 66 -1.48 19.22 -0.07
C GLU A 66 -2.74 19.02 0.77
N TYR A 67 -3.11 17.77 1.03
CA TYR A 67 -4.16 17.49 2.00
C TYR A 67 -3.54 17.52 3.40
N ILE A 68 -4.15 18.29 4.29
CA ILE A 68 -3.70 18.47 5.67
C ILE A 68 -4.81 18.01 6.60
N TYR A 69 -4.47 17.13 7.54
CA TYR A 69 -5.34 16.79 8.66
C TYR A 69 -5.05 17.74 9.83
N THR A 70 -6.06 18.48 10.28
CA THR A 70 -5.99 19.43 11.39
C THR A 70 -6.94 19.00 12.51
N GLU A 71 -6.38 18.62 13.65
CA GLU A 71 -7.15 18.33 14.86
C GLU A 71 -7.20 19.55 15.75
N LYS A 72 -8.41 19.93 16.16
CA LYS A 72 -8.63 21.06 17.06
C LYS A 72 -9.23 20.56 18.36
N ASN A 73 -8.90 21.22 19.46
CA ASN A 73 -9.58 21.02 20.73
C ASN A 73 -11.03 21.50 20.59
N GLU A 74 -12.01 20.63 20.88
CA GLU A 74 -13.43 20.96 20.71
C GLU A 74 -13.88 22.12 21.61
N THR A 75 -13.26 22.29 22.78
CA THR A 75 -13.61 23.33 23.75
C THR A 75 -12.91 24.66 23.47
N THR A 76 -11.62 24.64 23.15
CA THR A 76 -10.81 25.88 23.01
C THR A 76 -10.62 26.32 21.55
N GLY A 77 -10.91 25.44 20.59
CA GLY A 77 -10.67 25.67 19.16
C GLY A 77 -9.18 25.67 18.76
N GLN A 78 -8.26 25.48 19.71
CA GLN A 78 -6.82 25.49 19.44
C GLN A 78 -6.41 24.27 18.62
N ILE A 79 -5.47 24.47 17.69
CA ILE A 79 -4.89 23.38 16.89
C ILE A 79 -4.03 22.52 17.82
N ILE A 80 -4.43 21.27 17.99
CA ILE A 80 -3.67 20.26 18.72
C ILE A 80 -2.63 19.64 17.80
N ARG A 81 -3.00 19.42 16.52
CA ARG A 81 -2.17 18.69 15.57
C ARG A 81 -2.47 19.12 14.15
N GLN A 82 -1.42 19.16 13.32
CA GLN A 82 -1.51 19.41 11.90
C GLN A 82 -0.49 18.51 11.18
N ASN A 83 -0.95 17.66 10.27
CA ASN A 83 -0.08 16.75 9.51
C ASN A 83 -0.51 16.67 8.04
N LEU A 84 0.45 16.36 7.17
CA LEU A 84 0.16 15.92 5.81
C LEU A 84 -0.70 14.65 5.85
N ASN A 85 -1.66 14.59 4.94
CA ASN A 85 -2.60 13.50 4.79
C ASN A 85 -2.55 12.96 3.36
N ASP A 86 -2.43 11.64 3.22
CA ASP A 86 -2.41 10.92 1.94
C ASP A 86 -3.62 9.99 1.83
N GLY A 87 -4.73 10.36 2.49
CA GLY A 87 -5.97 9.60 2.54
C GLY A 87 -6.24 8.91 3.87
N LEU A 88 -6.99 7.80 3.81
CA LEU A 88 -7.52 7.07 4.96
C LEU A 88 -7.09 5.61 4.92
N ILE A 89 -6.98 5.02 6.11
CA ILE A 89 -6.74 3.59 6.30
C ILE A 89 -7.93 3.02 7.06
N PHE A 90 -8.57 2.01 6.50
CA PHE A 90 -9.66 1.27 7.12
C PHE A 90 -9.12 -0.07 7.62
N THR A 91 -9.15 -0.23 8.94
CA THR A 91 -8.74 -1.45 9.62
C THR A 91 -9.99 -2.11 10.21
N PRO A 92 -10.26 -3.39 9.90
CA PRO A 92 -11.36 -4.12 10.52
C PRO A 92 -11.16 -4.27 12.05
N GLU A 93 -12.24 -4.16 12.82
CA GLU A 93 -12.21 -4.30 14.30
C GLU A 93 -11.83 -5.73 14.72
N GLU A 94 -12.35 -6.73 14.01
CA GLU A 94 -12.07 -8.15 14.23
C GLU A 94 -11.17 -8.67 13.11
N CYS A 95 -9.86 -8.69 13.34
CA CYS A 95 -8.88 -9.23 12.40
C CYS A 95 -7.70 -9.83 13.17
N ASN A 96 -7.36 -11.09 12.87
CA ASN A 96 -6.06 -11.63 13.23
C ASN A 96 -5.03 -10.93 12.35
N TYR A 97 -3.98 -10.36 12.93
CA TYR A 97 -2.91 -9.73 12.17
C TYR A 97 -2.30 -10.76 11.20
N LEU A 98 -2.62 -10.63 9.92
CA LEU A 98 -2.04 -11.46 8.87
C LEU A 98 -0.65 -10.93 8.57
N MET A 99 0.38 -11.75 8.83
CA MET A 99 1.77 -11.38 8.51
C MET A 99 2.03 -11.26 7.00
N GLU A 100 1.18 -11.87 6.17
CA GLU A 100 1.29 -11.88 4.73
C GLU A 100 -0.03 -11.45 4.10
N ALA A 101 0.05 -10.69 3.00
CA ALA A 101 -1.14 -10.40 2.19
C ALA A 101 -1.71 -11.73 1.68
N PRO A 102 -3.03 -11.94 1.73
CA PRO A 102 -3.63 -13.16 1.23
C PRO A 102 -3.25 -13.33 -0.25
N LEU A 103 -2.51 -14.39 -0.55
CA LEU A 103 -2.21 -14.79 -1.91
C LEU A 103 -3.56 -15.13 -2.57
N ILE A 104 -4.01 -14.28 -3.48
CA ILE A 104 -5.08 -14.61 -4.42
C ILE A 104 -4.52 -15.71 -5.34
N THR A 105 -4.48 -16.94 -4.84
CA THR A 105 -4.12 -18.09 -5.65
C THR A 105 -5.31 -18.40 -6.53
N SER A 106 -5.12 -18.22 -7.84
CA SER A 106 -6.11 -18.41 -8.90
C SER A 106 -6.49 -19.89 -9.12
N SER A 107 -6.56 -20.69 -8.07
CA SER A 107 -6.82 -22.13 -8.14
C SER A 107 -7.56 -22.65 -6.91
N SER A 108 -8.65 -22.00 -6.50
CA SER A 108 -9.69 -22.66 -5.73
C SER A 108 -11.04 -22.45 -6.42
N SER A 109 -11.63 -23.61 -6.72
CA SER A 109 -12.87 -23.84 -7.45
C SER A 109 -14.05 -23.00 -6.97
N LEU A 110 -14.86 -22.61 -7.96
CA LEU A 110 -16.22 -22.08 -7.87
C LEU A 110 -16.95 -22.43 -6.56
N SER A 111 -16.94 -21.50 -5.62
CA SER A 111 -18.05 -21.27 -4.71
C SER A 111 -18.37 -19.78 -4.82
N SER A 112 -19.46 -19.49 -5.51
CA SER A 112 -20.03 -18.17 -5.71
C SER A 112 -20.51 -17.60 -4.37
N SER A 113 -19.60 -16.93 -3.66
CA SER A 113 -19.93 -15.95 -2.64
C SER A 113 -18.79 -14.94 -2.63
N SER A 114 -19.13 -13.69 -2.94
CA SER A 114 -18.25 -12.53 -2.94
C SER A 114 -17.83 -12.12 -1.53
N THR A 115 -17.28 -13.06 -0.75
CA THR A 115 -16.66 -12.73 0.53
C THR A 115 -15.34 -12.05 0.23
N PHE A 116 -15.37 -10.72 0.15
CA PHE A 116 -14.29 -9.89 0.66
C PHE A 116 -13.72 -10.62 1.88
N GLU A 117 -12.47 -11.07 1.81
CA GLU A 117 -11.84 -11.74 2.94
C GLU A 117 -11.95 -10.80 4.14
N HIS A 118 -12.73 -11.22 5.14
CA HIS A 118 -12.95 -10.43 6.34
C HIS A 118 -11.58 -10.32 7.03
N GLY A 119 -10.96 -9.14 6.97
CA GLY A 119 -9.61 -8.92 7.51
C GLY A 119 -8.66 -8.07 6.66
N VAL A 120 -9.06 -7.64 5.46
CA VAL A 120 -8.16 -6.85 4.59
C VAL A 120 -8.06 -5.39 5.06
N LEU A 121 -6.83 -4.94 5.34
CA LEU A 121 -6.48 -3.53 5.53
C LEU A 121 -6.70 -2.77 4.21
N MET A 122 -7.58 -1.77 4.20
CA MET A 122 -7.86 -0.99 3.00
C MET A 122 -7.27 0.42 3.11
N LYS A 123 -6.64 0.89 2.03
CA LYS A 123 -6.19 2.27 1.89
C LYS A 123 -7.03 2.99 0.85
N TRP A 124 -7.59 4.13 1.23
CA TRP A 124 -8.24 5.05 0.30
C TRP A 124 -7.38 6.30 0.12
N LYS A 125 -7.28 6.78 -1.11
CA LYS A 125 -6.60 8.04 -1.45
C LYS A 125 -7.52 8.97 -2.24
N PRO A 126 -7.42 10.30 -2.03
CA PRO A 126 -8.01 11.25 -2.97
C PRO A 126 -7.53 10.98 -4.39
N LEU A 127 -8.44 11.12 -5.36
CA LEU A 127 -8.18 10.76 -6.75
C LEU A 127 -6.92 11.41 -7.34
N GLY A 128 -6.73 12.72 -7.07
CA GLY A 128 -5.58 13.47 -7.53
C GLY A 128 -4.24 13.12 -6.85
N LYS A 129 -4.22 12.21 -5.87
CA LYS A 129 -3.00 11.69 -5.24
C LYS A 129 -2.57 10.33 -5.80
N ASN A 130 -3.34 9.76 -6.73
CA ASN A 130 -2.86 8.65 -7.54
C ASN A 130 -2.03 9.23 -8.69
N THR A 131 -0.75 8.92 -8.70
CA THR A 131 0.20 9.41 -9.69
C THR A 131 1.03 8.25 -10.21
N ILE A 132 1.59 8.43 -11.40
CA ILE A 132 2.53 7.48 -12.01
C ILE A 132 3.77 8.22 -12.47
N ASP A 133 4.92 7.59 -12.33
CA ASP A 133 6.19 8.14 -12.74
C ASP A 133 6.52 7.62 -14.14
N LEU A 134 6.52 8.52 -15.13
CA LEU A 134 6.81 8.18 -16.52
C LEU A 134 8.10 8.85 -16.98
N LYS A 135 8.78 8.21 -17.92
CA LYS A 135 9.96 8.77 -18.57
C LYS A 135 9.53 9.61 -19.76
N VAL A 136 10.09 10.81 -19.90
CA VAL A 136 9.99 11.62 -21.11
C VAL A 136 11.35 11.62 -21.81
N LYS A 137 11.37 11.62 -23.14
CA LYS A 137 12.61 11.51 -23.94
C LYS A 137 12.62 12.54 -25.07
N THR A 138 13.80 12.96 -25.51
CA THR A 138 13.94 13.81 -26.70
C THR A 138 13.69 13.01 -27.99
N PRO A 139 12.88 13.50 -28.95
CA PRO A 139 12.07 14.73 -28.87
C PRO A 139 10.88 14.57 -27.92
N PHE A 140 10.76 15.50 -26.95
CA PHE A 140 9.71 15.42 -25.91
C PHE A 140 8.30 15.52 -26.48
N PHE A 141 8.14 16.24 -27.60
CA PHE A 141 6.87 16.46 -28.25
C PHE A 141 6.86 15.85 -29.65
N PHE A 142 5.77 15.19 -29.99
CA PHE A 142 5.45 14.77 -31.35
C PHE A 142 4.04 15.21 -31.68
N ARG A 143 3.85 15.90 -32.82
CA ARG A 143 2.55 16.46 -33.22
C ARG A 143 1.87 17.26 -32.10
N ASN A 144 2.66 18.08 -31.40
CA ASN A 144 2.24 18.90 -30.25
C ASN A 144 1.72 18.13 -29.02
N GLN A 145 2.00 16.82 -28.93
CA GLN A 145 1.67 16.00 -27.76
C GLN A 145 2.95 15.63 -27.01
N LEU A 146 2.93 15.78 -25.68
CA LEU A 146 4.01 15.30 -24.82
C LEU A 146 3.97 13.77 -24.82
N LEU A 147 5.11 13.14 -25.12
CA LEU A 147 5.25 11.69 -25.11
C LEU A 147 5.81 11.22 -23.76
N ALA A 148 5.08 10.33 -23.10
CA ALA A 148 5.49 9.76 -21.81
C ALA A 148 5.47 8.22 -21.86
N PHE A 149 6.52 7.62 -21.31
CA PHE A 149 6.86 6.22 -21.48
C PHE A 149 6.95 5.48 -20.13
N ALA A 150 6.38 4.28 -20.08
CA ALA A 150 6.52 3.35 -18.96
C ALA A 150 7.61 2.30 -19.26
N SER A 151 8.16 1.69 -18.23
CA SER A 151 9.14 0.59 -18.37
C SER A 151 8.42 -0.74 -18.68
N VAL A 152 8.94 -1.53 -19.62
CA VAL A 152 8.39 -2.86 -19.98
C VAL A 152 9.32 -4.02 -19.58
N ASN A 153 10.62 -3.82 -19.64
CA ASN A 153 11.64 -4.73 -19.12
C ASN A 153 13.00 -4.00 -19.09
N ASN A 154 14.12 -4.72 -18.99
CA ASN A 154 15.46 -4.13 -18.91
C ASN A 154 15.75 -3.19 -20.09
N ASP A 155 15.59 -1.90 -19.83
CA ASP A 155 15.90 -0.74 -20.68
C ASP A 155 15.00 -0.54 -21.90
N VAL A 156 13.91 -1.30 -22.03
CA VAL A 156 12.85 -1.03 -23.00
C VAL A 156 11.74 -0.22 -22.33
N ASP A 157 11.46 0.95 -22.89
CA ASP A 157 10.29 1.75 -22.51
C ASP A 157 9.22 1.70 -23.61
N ALA A 158 7.95 1.56 -23.23
CA ALA A 158 6.81 1.64 -24.13
C ALA A 158 6.10 2.98 -23.97
N LEU A 159 5.57 3.51 -25.08
CA LEU A 159 4.73 4.70 -25.06
C LEU A 159 3.47 4.37 -24.25
N PHE A 160 3.27 5.09 -23.14
CA PHE A 160 2.13 4.89 -22.26
C PHE A 160 1.08 5.99 -22.44
N ALA A 161 1.54 7.23 -22.60
CA ALA A 161 0.66 8.38 -22.70
C ALA A 161 1.12 9.38 -23.77
N GLN A 162 0.14 10.01 -24.39
CA GLN A 162 0.32 11.17 -25.25
C GLN A 162 -0.63 12.27 -24.74
N SER A 163 -0.07 13.41 -24.33
CA SER A 163 -0.85 14.48 -23.71
C SER A 163 -0.79 15.79 -24.46
N PHE A 164 -1.96 16.37 -24.75
CA PHE A 164 -2.06 17.76 -25.18
C PHE A 164 -1.98 18.68 -23.97
N LEU A 165 -0.85 19.35 -23.82
CA LEU A 165 -0.66 20.30 -22.73
C LEU A 165 -1.25 21.65 -23.11
N SER A 166 -2.08 22.20 -22.22
CA SER A 166 -2.48 23.62 -22.26
C SER A 166 -1.25 24.53 -22.06
N SER A 167 -1.37 25.82 -22.38
CA SER A 167 -0.26 26.77 -22.22
C SER A 167 0.32 26.80 -20.79
N PRO A 168 -0.48 26.81 -19.70
CA PRO A 168 0.06 26.71 -18.35
C PRO A 168 0.82 25.41 -18.08
N GLN A 169 0.30 24.27 -18.54
CA GLN A 169 0.92 22.95 -18.36
C GLN A 169 2.21 22.83 -19.18
N ARG A 170 2.28 23.48 -20.35
CA ARG A 170 3.50 23.55 -21.15
C ARG A 170 4.58 24.37 -20.45
N SER A 171 4.22 25.51 -19.88
CA SER A 171 5.15 26.32 -19.05
C SER A 171 5.65 25.54 -17.83
N LEU A 172 4.78 24.76 -17.19
CA LEU A 172 5.18 23.86 -16.10
C LEU A 172 6.20 22.81 -16.59
N PHE A 173 5.92 22.15 -17.71
CA PHE A 173 6.86 21.18 -18.29
C PHE A 173 8.22 21.81 -18.62
N ASP A 174 8.24 23.01 -19.21
CA ASP A 174 9.49 23.70 -19.55
C ASP A 174 10.28 24.08 -18.28
N SER A 175 9.60 24.44 -17.19
CA SER A 175 10.21 24.65 -15.87
C SER A 175 10.82 23.36 -15.32
N LEU A 176 10.11 22.22 -15.37
CA LEU A 176 10.60 20.91 -14.94
C LEU A 176 11.82 20.47 -15.76
N LYS A 177 11.77 20.64 -17.09
CA LYS A 177 12.88 20.35 -17.99
C LYS A 177 14.12 21.18 -17.63
N LYS A 178 13.94 22.48 -17.35
CA LYS A 178 15.04 23.36 -16.94
C LYS A 178 15.66 22.91 -15.61
N GLN A 179 14.84 22.64 -14.60
CA GLN A 179 15.31 22.14 -13.29
C GLN A 179 16.13 20.86 -13.43
N MET A 180 15.68 19.92 -14.27
CA MET A 180 16.40 18.67 -14.51
C MET A 180 17.71 18.88 -15.28
N ALA A 181 17.73 19.79 -16.25
CA ALA A 181 18.96 20.16 -16.96
C ALA A 181 19.99 20.79 -16.01
N ASP A 182 19.56 21.70 -15.13
CA ASP A 182 20.41 22.33 -14.12
C ASP A 182 20.97 21.28 -13.14
N PHE A 183 20.13 20.33 -12.69
CA PHE A 183 20.55 19.21 -11.85
C PHE A 183 21.59 18.32 -12.55
N HIS A 184 21.34 17.89 -13.79
CA HIS A 184 22.28 17.09 -14.57
C HIS A 184 23.61 17.80 -14.82
N PHE A 185 23.55 19.11 -15.13
CA PHE A 185 24.75 19.91 -15.34
C PHE A 185 25.62 19.97 -14.08
N SER A 186 24.99 20.13 -12.90
CA SER A 186 25.70 20.17 -11.62
C SER A 186 26.44 18.87 -11.29
N LEU A 187 25.89 17.71 -11.68
CA LEU A 187 26.45 16.39 -11.35
C LEU A 187 27.42 15.86 -12.42
N HIS A 188 27.10 16.06 -13.70
CA HIS A 188 27.76 15.36 -14.80
C HIS A 188 28.46 16.29 -15.79
N ARG A 189 28.35 17.62 -15.64
CA ARG A 189 28.88 18.63 -16.57
C ARG A 189 28.45 18.43 -18.04
N SER A 190 27.41 17.62 -18.27
CA SER A 190 26.79 17.45 -19.58
C SER A 190 25.60 18.39 -19.68
N SER A 191 25.50 19.09 -20.82
CA SER A 191 24.40 20.02 -21.10
C SER A 191 23.20 19.34 -21.76
N PHE A 192 23.35 18.10 -22.25
CA PHE A 192 22.31 17.45 -23.04
C PHE A 192 21.45 16.52 -22.20
N LEU A 193 20.20 16.92 -21.97
CA LEU A 193 19.19 16.13 -21.27
C LEU A 193 18.44 15.23 -22.27
N HIS A 194 18.87 13.98 -22.40
CA HIS A 194 18.24 13.03 -23.33
C HIS A 194 16.86 12.57 -22.85
N SER A 195 16.73 12.27 -21.55
CA SER A 195 15.50 11.78 -20.94
C SER A 195 15.52 12.00 -19.43
N PHE A 196 14.34 12.03 -18.81
CA PHE A 196 14.20 12.10 -17.36
C PHE A 196 12.81 11.61 -16.91
N ILE A 197 12.64 11.38 -15.61
CA ILE A 197 11.40 10.84 -15.04
C ILE A 197 10.62 11.96 -14.37
N ILE A 198 9.34 12.04 -14.72
CA ILE A 198 8.37 13.00 -14.20
C ILE A 198 7.21 12.21 -13.59
N GLU A 199 6.70 12.70 -12.47
CA GLU A 199 5.44 12.25 -11.89
C GLU A 199 4.26 12.87 -12.66
N PHE A 200 3.29 12.04 -13.05
CA PHE A 200 2.09 12.44 -13.78
C PHE A 200 0.83 12.14 -12.97
N ALA A 201 -0.14 13.05 -13.04
CA ALA A 201 -1.50 12.83 -12.60
C ALA A 201 -2.45 12.80 -13.80
N TRP A 202 -3.54 12.03 -13.68
CA TRP A 202 -4.62 12.06 -14.65
C TRP A 202 -5.55 13.23 -14.35
N ASP A 203 -5.70 14.14 -15.31
CA ASP A 203 -6.67 15.21 -15.23
C ASP A 203 -8.00 14.75 -15.84
N PHE A 204 -8.99 14.49 -14.98
CA PHE A 204 -10.29 13.95 -15.38
C PHE A 204 -11.08 14.86 -16.35
N PRO A 205 -11.12 16.19 -16.16
CA PRO A 205 -11.79 17.08 -17.10
C PRO A 205 -11.19 17.06 -18.51
N SER A 206 -9.86 17.11 -18.65
CA SER A 206 -9.21 17.09 -19.98
C SER A 206 -8.94 15.70 -20.53
N GLN A 207 -9.03 14.66 -19.69
CA GLN A 207 -8.63 13.28 -20.00
C GLN A 207 -7.19 13.21 -20.52
N GLN A 208 -6.29 13.95 -19.86
CA GLN A 208 -4.87 14.00 -20.21
C GLN A 208 -4.00 13.64 -19.00
N TRP A 209 -2.83 13.07 -19.27
CA TRP A 209 -1.78 12.93 -18.25
C TRP A 209 -1.01 14.24 -18.13
N ILE A 210 -1.04 14.85 -16.96
CA ILE A 210 -0.42 16.16 -16.70
C ILE A 210 0.85 15.98 -15.87
N PRO A 211 1.99 16.56 -16.29
CA PRO A 211 3.23 16.49 -15.52
C PRO A 211 3.11 17.30 -14.22
N LEU A 212 3.64 16.77 -13.13
CA LEU A 212 3.64 17.41 -11.80
C LEU A 212 5.05 17.79 -11.35
N HIS A 213 5.89 16.79 -11.06
CA HIS A 213 7.19 16.98 -10.41
C HIS A 213 8.27 16.09 -11.03
N ASN A 214 9.51 16.58 -10.98
CA ASN A 214 10.67 15.76 -11.32
C ASN A 214 10.92 14.70 -10.25
N ARG A 215 11.22 13.47 -10.67
CA ARG A 215 11.60 12.37 -9.79
C ARG A 215 13.10 12.16 -9.79
N PHE A 216 13.82 13.07 -9.13
CA PHE A 216 15.29 13.02 -9.00
C PHE A 216 15.78 11.76 -8.28
N ASP A 217 14.91 11.15 -7.47
CA ASP A 217 15.16 9.92 -6.72
C ASP A 217 15.08 8.65 -7.59
N LYS A 218 14.52 8.73 -8.79
CA LYS A 218 14.25 7.56 -9.63
C LYS A 218 15.21 7.45 -10.81
N GLN A 219 15.68 6.23 -11.03
CA GLN A 219 16.47 5.86 -12.23
C GLN A 219 15.60 5.24 -13.33
N LYS A 220 14.48 4.61 -12.96
CA LYS A 220 13.54 3.95 -13.88
C LYS A 220 12.10 4.46 -13.64
N PRO A 221 11.29 4.65 -14.71
CA PRO A 221 9.88 4.98 -14.56
C PRO A 221 9.13 3.78 -13.97
N ASN A 222 7.86 3.97 -13.63
CA ASN A 222 7.01 2.85 -13.25
C ASN A 222 6.94 1.79 -14.35
N PHE A 223 6.79 0.55 -13.92
CA PHE A 223 6.55 -0.57 -14.80
C PHE A 223 5.16 -0.47 -15.41
N ILE A 224 4.99 -0.96 -16.64
CA ILE A 224 3.72 -0.85 -17.36
C ILE A 224 2.54 -1.44 -16.56
N TYR A 225 2.73 -2.55 -15.85
CA TYR A 225 1.68 -3.10 -14.98
C TYR A 225 1.34 -2.17 -13.83
N THR A 226 2.32 -1.54 -13.19
CA THR A 226 2.05 -0.53 -12.16
C THR A 226 1.21 0.63 -12.72
N CYS A 227 1.48 1.05 -13.95
CA CYS A 227 0.72 2.11 -14.59
C CYS A 227 -0.73 1.69 -14.93
N THR A 228 -0.93 0.46 -15.43
CA THR A 228 -2.28 -0.08 -15.72
C THR A 228 -3.08 -0.38 -14.46
N ASP A 229 -2.43 -0.88 -13.40
CA ASP A 229 -3.07 -1.12 -12.11
C ASP A 229 -3.51 0.21 -11.49
N THR A 230 -2.64 1.24 -11.57
CA THR A 230 -2.99 2.59 -11.09
C THR A 230 -4.17 3.17 -11.86
N LEU A 231 -4.24 2.98 -13.18
CA LEU A 231 -5.41 3.37 -13.98
C LEU A 231 -6.68 2.66 -13.52
N THR A 232 -6.59 1.36 -13.21
CA THR A 232 -7.74 0.58 -12.69
C THR A 232 -8.22 1.15 -11.37
N VAL A 233 -7.30 1.44 -10.44
CA VAL A 233 -7.61 2.09 -9.15
C VAL A 233 -8.24 3.48 -9.35
N MET A 234 -7.79 4.24 -10.35
CA MET A 234 -8.38 5.55 -10.68
C MET A 234 -9.80 5.43 -11.24
N MET A 235 -10.06 4.44 -12.10
CA MET A 235 -11.39 4.19 -12.67
C MET A 235 -12.38 3.71 -11.62
N ASP A 236 -11.93 2.87 -10.69
CA ASP A 236 -12.73 2.32 -9.60
C ASP A 236 -12.72 3.22 -8.35
N ASN A 237 -12.19 4.43 -8.44
CA ASN A 237 -11.98 5.24 -7.24
C ASN A 237 -13.31 5.68 -6.63
N ILE A 238 -13.44 5.42 -5.34
CA ILE A 238 -14.55 5.88 -4.52
C ILE A 238 -14.35 7.36 -4.23
N THR A 239 -15.30 8.20 -4.65
CA THR A 239 -15.20 9.64 -4.36
C THR A 239 -15.48 9.92 -2.88
N HIS A 240 -15.10 11.11 -2.42
CA HIS A 240 -15.47 11.57 -1.08
C HIS A 240 -16.99 11.57 -0.84
N ARG A 241 -17.78 11.87 -1.88
CA ARG A 241 -19.24 11.81 -1.80
C ARG A 241 -19.72 10.37 -1.58
N ASP A 242 -19.13 9.42 -2.29
CA ASP A 242 -19.50 8.01 -2.21
C ASP A 242 -19.14 7.43 -0.84
N LEU A 243 -17.96 7.76 -0.29
CA LEU A 243 -17.59 7.40 1.07
C LEU A 243 -18.59 7.95 2.09
N LYS A 244 -18.91 9.25 2.03
CA LYS A 244 -19.92 9.85 2.92
C LYS A 244 -21.27 9.19 2.81
N GLN A 245 -21.70 8.87 1.59
CA GLN A 245 -22.97 8.18 1.38
C GLN A 245 -22.93 6.78 2.00
N ALA A 246 -21.86 6.01 1.77
CA ALA A 246 -21.71 4.66 2.30
C ALA A 246 -21.82 4.60 3.83
N PHE A 247 -21.28 5.60 4.54
CA PHE A 247 -21.38 5.68 6.01
C PHE A 247 -22.73 6.16 6.53
N ARG A 248 -23.47 6.97 5.76
CA ARG A 248 -24.82 7.44 6.14
C ARG A 248 -25.91 6.43 5.85
N SER A 249 -25.71 5.60 4.82
CA SER A 249 -26.59 4.48 4.54
C SER A 249 -26.33 3.39 5.59
N SER A 250 -27.19 3.33 6.60
CA SER A 250 -27.27 2.35 7.71
C SER A 250 -27.43 0.88 7.27
N SER A 251 -27.12 0.56 6.02
CA SER A 251 -27.05 -0.79 5.45
C SER A 251 -25.70 -1.48 5.68
N PHE A 252 -24.79 -0.89 6.46
CA PHE A 252 -23.81 -1.69 7.22
C PHE A 252 -24.56 -2.40 8.35
N ILE A 253 -25.31 -3.44 7.98
CA ILE A 253 -25.72 -4.46 8.93
C ILE A 253 -24.38 -5.07 9.38
N PRO A 254 -23.91 -4.88 10.63
CA PRO A 254 -22.83 -5.70 11.13
C PRO A 254 -23.30 -7.12 10.91
N ALA A 255 -22.55 -7.92 10.15
CA ALA A 255 -22.87 -9.32 9.97
C ALA A 255 -23.07 -9.89 11.37
N SER A 256 -24.32 -10.07 11.76
CA SER A 256 -24.67 -10.57 13.07
C SER A 256 -24.08 -11.96 13.08
N LEU A 257 -22.95 -12.11 13.77
CA LEU A 257 -22.35 -13.40 14.04
C LEU A 257 -23.51 -14.32 14.47
N PRO A 258 -23.75 -15.45 13.79
CA PRO A 258 -24.71 -16.40 14.30
C PRO A 258 -24.27 -16.72 15.72
N ALA A 259 -25.14 -16.40 16.69
CA ALA A 259 -24.89 -16.71 18.08
C ALA A 259 -24.48 -18.19 18.15
N PRO A 260 -23.40 -18.54 18.88
CA PRO A 260 -23.01 -19.93 19.03
C PRO A 260 -24.25 -20.66 19.56
N SER A 261 -24.79 -21.56 18.74
CA SER A 261 -25.90 -22.41 19.14
C SER A 261 -25.47 -23.07 20.44
N SER A 262 -26.10 -22.67 21.54
CA SER A 262 -25.94 -23.31 22.82
C SER A 262 -26.26 -24.79 22.61
N PHE A 263 -25.22 -25.62 22.65
CA PHE A 263 -25.39 -27.06 22.80
C PHE A 263 -26.09 -27.26 24.15
N SER A 264 -27.42 -27.32 24.10
CA SER A 264 -28.24 -27.79 25.19
C SER A 264 -27.98 -29.29 25.31
N SER A 265 -27.10 -29.65 26.24
CA SER A 265 -26.95 -31.01 26.73
C SER A 265 -28.22 -31.40 27.50
N SER A 266 -29.25 -31.76 26.74
CA SER A 266 -30.49 -32.32 27.27
C SER A 266 -30.29 -33.81 27.53
N SER A 267 -30.14 -34.13 28.82
CA SER A 267 -30.78 -35.25 29.51
C SER A 267 -30.79 -36.61 28.80
N LEU A 268 -29.74 -37.42 29.04
CA LEU A 268 -29.83 -38.87 28.93
C LEU A 268 -30.60 -39.41 30.15
N LYS A 269 -31.90 -39.68 30.00
CA LYS A 269 -32.68 -40.44 30.99
C LYS A 269 -33.80 -41.25 30.32
N GLN A 270 -33.88 -42.50 30.80
CA GLN A 270 -34.97 -43.50 30.69
C GLN A 270 -34.99 -44.31 29.38
N HIS A 271 -35.26 -45.62 29.36
CA HIS A 271 -36.21 -46.38 30.18
C HIS A 271 -35.83 -47.86 30.38
N HIS A 272 -36.19 -48.37 31.56
CA HIS A 272 -36.43 -49.79 31.85
C HIS A 272 -37.49 -50.41 30.94
N HIS A 273 -37.31 -51.68 30.57
CA HIS A 273 -38.42 -52.58 30.31
C HIS A 273 -38.23 -53.97 30.94
N HIS A 274 -39.30 -54.39 31.62
CA HIS A 274 -39.51 -55.64 32.36
C HIS A 274 -39.99 -56.76 31.44
N GLN A 275 -39.66 -58.01 31.79
CA GLN A 275 -40.38 -59.30 31.66
C GLN A 275 -39.34 -60.41 31.43
N LYS A 276 -39.38 -61.62 32.02
CA LYS A 276 -40.46 -62.44 32.59
C LYS A 276 -39.83 -63.49 33.52
N GLN A 277 -40.65 -64.04 34.42
CA GLN A 277 -40.32 -65.06 35.41
C GLN A 277 -40.32 -66.51 34.87
N GLN A 278 -39.44 -67.33 35.47
CA GLN A 278 -39.55 -68.76 35.87
C GLN A 278 -39.52 -69.89 34.80
N PRO A 279 -39.19 -71.16 35.15
CA PRO A 279 -38.99 -71.77 36.49
C PRO A 279 -37.72 -72.65 36.69
N HIS A 280 -37.58 -73.12 37.93
CA HIS A 280 -36.73 -74.20 38.47
C HIS A 280 -36.33 -75.34 37.52
N GLN A 281 -35.08 -75.82 37.65
CA GLN A 281 -34.77 -77.25 37.72
C GLN A 281 -33.54 -77.53 38.59
N LYS A 282 -33.68 -78.58 39.41
CA LYS A 282 -32.70 -79.16 40.35
C LYS A 282 -31.78 -80.17 39.64
N ARG A 283 -30.67 -80.50 40.34
CA ARG A 283 -29.79 -81.70 40.29
C ARG A 283 -28.49 -81.50 39.47
N GLN A 284 -27.32 -81.41 40.11
CA GLN A 284 -26.47 -82.46 40.76
C GLN A 284 -25.50 -83.12 39.75
N PRO A 285 -24.39 -83.73 40.22
CA PRO A 285 -23.05 -83.15 40.34
C PRO A 285 -22.08 -83.68 39.26
N PHE A 286 -20.89 -83.08 39.14
CA PHE A 286 -19.58 -83.73 39.08
C PHE A 286 -18.51 -82.64 39.13
#